data_AF-A0A3B0Y963-F1
#
_entry.id   AF-A0A3B0Y963-F1
#
_cell.length_a   1.000
_cell.length_b   1.000
_cell.length_c   1.000
_cell.angle_alpha   90.00
_cell.angle_beta   90.00
_cell.angle_gamma   90.00
#
_symmetry.space_group_name_H-M   'P 1'
#
loop_
_entity.id
_entity.type
_entity.pdbx_description
1 polymer ?
#
loop_
_entity_poly.entity_id
_entity_poly.type
_entity_poly.pdbx_seq_one_letter_code
_entity_poly.pdbx_strand_id
1 'polypeptide(L)'
;MQNNHYSVIISKNSEASEEAIKQLAELFKIATEKARKILQQEHFTVKKQIDKKMAEKLYKAITTTGINCRIEEITDEEDSELPSIEEIDRPGNVKPLLDITQAEITPQYKEQLNLSLVAGPVEKASSDTDEDKAIEDIDPEKFCPNCGTIRASADSNCVHCEYDPLKIRKDNIRSIIIKSLLGLLVLGIAGFLGLPYYQQYSQQQRVKDDLKLAFDTRNTITEFILRTNFWPNQNIDAELPKQLSNRSIASITVSENATITVIFKTQATNGPASDGSAQTLIFRAKILNGNIVWNCLKGSLEKKYRPGICRRRVVEE
;
A
#
# COMPACT_ATOMS: atom_id res chain seq x y z
N MET A 1 10.02 28.70 17.45
CA MET A 1 10.84 27.69 18.15
C MET A 1 10.04 26.39 18.11
N GLN A 2 10.47 25.42 17.32
CA GLN A 2 9.77 24.14 17.17
C GLN A 2 10.00 23.31 18.43
N ASN A 3 8.93 23.02 19.19
CA ASN A 3 8.98 22.13 20.35
C ASN A 3 8.94 20.68 19.86
N ASN A 4 10.06 20.20 19.33
CA ASN A 4 10.18 18.81 18.91
C ASN A 4 10.32 17.92 20.15
N HIS A 5 9.42 16.97 20.29
CA HIS A 5 9.36 16.05 21.41
C HIS A 5 10.05 14.74 21.02
N TYR A 6 11.05 14.31 21.80
CA TYR A 6 11.81 13.10 21.49
C TYR A 6 11.37 11.94 22.37
N SER A 7 11.38 10.73 21.82
CA SER A 7 11.21 9.50 22.58
C SER A 7 12.43 8.60 22.42
N VAL A 8 12.87 8.00 23.53
CA VAL A 8 13.99 7.04 23.55
C VAL A 8 13.39 5.64 23.66
N ILE A 9 13.65 4.81 22.66
CA ILE A 9 13.15 3.45 22.56
C ILE A 9 14.33 2.49 22.74
N ILE A 10 14.20 1.58 23.71
CA ILE A 10 15.12 0.47 23.90
C ILE A 10 14.67 -0.67 22.97
N SER A 11 15.58 -1.16 22.14
CA SER A 11 15.35 -2.33 21.29
C SER A 11 15.56 -3.62 22.08
N LYS A 12 14.82 -4.67 21.73
CA LYS A 12 15.01 -6.02 22.28
C LYS A 12 16.49 -6.44 22.21
N ASN A 13 17.03 -6.87 23.34
CA ASN A 13 18.37 -7.44 23.42
C ASN A 13 18.30 -8.74 24.26
N SER A 14 18.12 -9.87 23.59
CA SER A 14 17.94 -11.19 24.22
C SER A 14 19.22 -11.77 24.80
N GLU A 15 20.39 -11.22 24.45
CA GLU A 15 21.72 -11.67 24.91
C GLU A 15 22.43 -10.58 25.72
N ALA A 16 21.67 -9.71 26.39
CA ALA A 16 22.24 -8.70 27.27
C ALA A 16 22.99 -9.37 28.44
N SER A 17 24.25 -8.96 28.69
CA SER A 17 25.04 -9.47 29.82
C SER A 17 24.36 -9.18 31.17
N GLU A 18 24.55 -10.04 32.17
CA GLU A 18 23.96 -9.83 33.50
C GLU A 18 24.41 -8.51 34.15
N GLU A 19 25.59 -8.03 33.79
CA GLU A 19 26.15 -6.74 34.22
C GLU A 19 25.40 -5.56 33.61
N ALA A 20 25.07 -5.62 32.31
CA ALA A 20 24.27 -4.60 31.62
C ALA A 20 22.85 -4.48 32.21
N ILE A 21 22.25 -5.61 32.61
CA ILE A 21 20.93 -5.65 33.25
C ILE A 21 20.94 -4.97 34.61
N LYS A 22 22.00 -5.20 35.41
CA LYS A 22 22.17 -4.57 36.73
C LYS A 22 22.40 -3.05 36.61
N GLN A 23 23.23 -2.63 35.66
CA GLN A 23 23.47 -1.20 35.41
C GLN A 23 22.22 -0.48 34.90
N LEU A 24 21.43 -1.13 34.04
CA LEU A 24 20.15 -0.57 33.60
C LEU A 24 19.13 -0.48 34.75
N ALA A 25 19.09 -1.50 35.61
CA ALA A 25 18.24 -1.50 36.80
C ALA A 25 18.59 -0.35 37.76
N GLU A 26 19.88 -0.09 37.97
CA GLU A 26 20.38 1.03 38.79
C GLU A 26 20.08 2.39 38.14
N LEU A 27 20.32 2.53 36.83
CA LEU A 27 20.06 3.75 36.08
C LEU A 27 18.60 4.21 36.16
N PHE A 28 17.67 3.25 36.12
CA PHE A 28 16.23 3.52 36.21
C PHE A 28 15.63 3.33 37.60
N LYS A 29 16.42 2.96 38.61
CA LYS A 29 15.96 2.63 39.97
C LYS A 29 14.82 1.60 39.98
N ILE A 30 14.92 0.59 39.13
CA ILE A 30 13.94 -0.51 39.02
C ILE A 30 14.54 -1.83 39.48
N ALA A 31 13.69 -2.80 39.85
CA ALA A 31 14.14 -4.15 40.17
C ALA A 31 14.76 -4.83 38.94
N THR A 32 15.81 -5.64 39.14
CA THR A 32 16.54 -6.38 38.10
C THR A 32 15.65 -7.31 37.28
N GLU A 33 14.62 -7.90 37.90
CA GLU A 33 13.63 -8.72 37.19
C GLU A 33 12.76 -7.90 36.21
N LYS A 34 12.43 -6.66 36.57
CA LYS A 34 11.65 -5.76 35.72
C LYS A 34 12.49 -5.26 34.55
N ALA A 35 13.79 -5.01 34.78
CA ALA A 35 14.75 -4.69 33.72
C ALA A 35 14.89 -5.81 32.69
N ARG A 36 14.94 -7.09 33.12
CA ARG A 36 14.93 -8.26 32.21
C ARG A 36 13.67 -8.32 31.36
N LYS A 37 12.49 -8.10 31.96
CA LYS A 37 11.22 -8.09 31.21
C LYS A 37 11.15 -6.97 30.18
N ILE A 38 11.74 -5.81 30.48
CA ILE A 38 11.82 -4.68 29.55
C ILE A 38 12.68 -5.03 28.32
N LEU A 39 13.81 -5.73 28.51
CA LEU A 39 14.69 -6.14 27.41
C LEU A 39 14.14 -7.30 26.56
N GLN A 40 13.14 -8.02 27.08
CA GLN A 40 12.41 -9.06 26.35
C GLN A 40 11.29 -8.49 25.47
N GLN A 41 10.84 -7.26 25.72
CA GLN A 41 9.84 -6.58 24.89
C GLN A 41 10.46 -6.07 23.59
N GLU A 42 9.74 -6.17 22.47
CA GLU A 42 10.24 -5.80 21.14
C GLU A 42 10.66 -4.32 21.08
N HIS A 43 9.86 -3.45 21.67
CA HIS A 43 10.13 -2.02 21.81
C HIS A 43 9.61 -1.52 23.15
N PHE A 44 10.50 -0.98 24.00
CA PHE A 44 10.11 -0.32 25.25
C PHE A 44 10.47 1.17 25.19
N THR A 45 9.45 2.03 25.23
CA THR A 45 9.66 3.48 25.31
C THR A 45 9.91 3.87 26.76
N VAL A 46 11.13 4.35 27.05
CA VAL A 46 11.56 4.70 28.42
C VAL A 46 10.75 5.88 28.96
N LYS A 47 10.59 6.92 28.15
CA LYS A 47 9.80 8.11 28.48
C LYS A 47 9.41 8.83 27.19
N LYS A 48 8.16 9.32 27.14
CA LYS A 48 7.61 10.09 26.01
C LYS A 48 7.77 11.58 26.29
N GLN A 49 7.87 12.38 25.24
CA GLN A 49 7.91 13.85 25.29
C GLN A 49 9.07 14.42 26.11
N ILE A 50 10.30 14.15 25.70
CA ILE A 50 11.51 14.66 26.36
C ILE A 50 12.23 15.67 25.45
N ASP A 51 12.78 16.74 26.03
CA ASP A 51 13.62 17.70 25.32
C ASP A 51 14.86 17.05 24.70
N LYS A 52 15.30 17.56 23.55
CA LYS A 52 16.48 17.08 22.78
C LYS A 52 17.71 16.82 23.66
N LYS A 53 18.04 17.79 24.53
CA LYS A 53 19.20 17.70 25.44
C LYS A 53 19.09 16.57 26.48
N MET A 54 17.87 16.24 26.89
CA MET A 54 17.62 15.19 27.88
C MET A 54 17.51 13.81 27.21
N ALA A 55 16.99 13.74 25.98
CA ALA A 55 17.02 12.54 25.16
C ALA A 55 18.46 12.09 24.81
N GLU A 56 19.34 13.03 24.46
CA GLU A 56 20.75 12.74 24.19
C GLU A 56 21.52 12.27 25.44
N LYS A 57 21.22 12.83 26.62
CA LYS A 57 21.81 12.37 27.89
C LYS A 57 21.38 10.96 28.24
N LEU A 58 20.10 10.65 28.07
CA LEU A 58 19.56 9.31 28.30
C LEU A 58 20.14 8.30 27.30
N TYR A 59 20.23 8.66 26.03
CA TYR A 59 20.87 7.82 25.01
C TYR A 59 22.31 7.48 25.39
N LYS A 60 23.14 8.48 25.75
CA LYS A 60 24.52 8.26 26.18
C LYS A 60 24.64 7.39 27.43
N ALA A 61 23.74 7.58 28.40
CA ALA A 61 23.74 6.78 29.61
C ALA A 61 23.42 5.30 29.34
N ILE A 62 22.49 5.02 28.42
CA ILE A 62 22.06 3.64 28.11
C ILE A 62 23.03 2.95 27.13
N THR A 63 23.66 3.68 26.20
CA THR A 63 24.69 3.07 25.34
C THR A 63 25.96 2.72 26.12
N THR A 64 26.27 3.45 27.20
CA THR A 64 27.37 3.11 28.11
C THR A 64 27.15 1.78 28.82
N THR A 65 25.90 1.35 29.01
CA THR A 65 25.57 0.04 29.60
C THR A 65 25.56 -1.10 28.57
N GLY A 66 25.97 -0.87 27.32
CA GLY A 66 26.01 -1.88 26.26
C GLY A 66 24.65 -2.24 25.65
N ILE A 67 23.62 -1.41 25.85
CA ILE A 67 22.25 -1.68 25.40
C ILE A 67 21.92 -0.79 24.20
N ASN A 68 21.43 -1.40 23.13
CA ASN A 68 21.12 -0.71 21.88
C ASN A 68 19.82 0.09 22.02
N CYS A 69 19.89 1.39 21.74
CA CYS A 69 18.77 2.32 21.82
C CYS A 69 18.67 3.12 20.53
N ARG A 70 17.45 3.58 20.21
CA ARG A 70 17.19 4.54 19.14
C ARG A 70 16.44 5.74 19.71
N ILE A 71 16.79 6.93 19.22
CA ILE A 71 16.01 8.16 19.47
C ILE A 71 15.11 8.35 18.26
N GLU A 72 13.81 8.50 18.49
CA GLU A 72 12.84 8.89 17.46
C GLU A 72 12.30 10.28 17.77
N GLU A 73 12.33 11.15 16.77
CA GLU A 73 11.73 12.48 16.81
C GLU A 73 10.23 12.34 16.52
N ILE A 74 9.40 12.84 17.43
CA ILE A 74 7.96 12.92 17.21
C ILE A 74 7.72 14.24 16.48
N THR A 75 7.74 14.20 15.15
CA THR A 75 7.05 15.20 14.33
C THR A 75 5.56 14.92 14.43
N ASP A 76 4.77 15.90 14.83
CA ASP A 76 3.33 15.89 14.59
C ASP A 76 3.13 16.02 13.07
N GLU A 77 3.29 14.91 12.34
CA GLU A 77 2.99 14.82 10.92
C GLU A 77 1.48 14.88 10.75
N GLU A 78 1.02 16.04 10.30
CA GLU A 78 -0.23 16.19 9.56
C GLU A 78 -0.33 15.09 8.50
N ASP A 79 -1.49 14.44 8.46
CA ASP A 79 -1.91 13.51 7.40
C ASP A 79 -1.76 14.19 6.03
N SER A 80 -0.64 13.99 5.33
CA SER A 80 -0.44 14.47 3.96
C SER A 80 0.73 13.75 3.29
N GLU A 81 0.51 12.52 2.82
CA GLU A 81 1.13 11.99 1.59
C GLU A 81 0.52 10.62 1.27
N LEU A 82 -0.68 10.66 0.68
CA LEU A 82 -1.08 9.63 -0.29
C LEU A 82 -0.41 10.01 -1.62
N PRO A 83 0.06 9.04 -2.44
CA PRO A 83 0.62 9.35 -3.74
C PRO A 83 -0.40 10.09 -4.61
N SER A 84 0.01 11.23 -5.15
CA SER A 84 -0.76 12.02 -6.11
C SER A 84 -1.10 11.16 -7.34
N ILE A 85 -2.40 10.92 -7.54
CA ILE A 85 -2.93 10.49 -8.83
C ILE A 85 -2.95 11.76 -9.68
N GLU A 86 -2.21 11.78 -10.79
CA GLU A 86 -2.32 12.83 -11.80
C GLU A 86 -3.77 12.90 -12.30
N GLU A 87 -4.42 14.04 -12.09
CA GLU A 87 -5.67 14.37 -12.77
C GLU A 87 -5.37 14.54 -14.26
N ILE A 88 -5.94 13.65 -15.08
CA ILE A 88 -6.07 13.90 -16.51
C ILE A 88 -7.09 15.03 -16.65
N ASP A 89 -6.59 16.18 -17.09
CA ASP A 89 -7.35 17.36 -17.43
C ASP A 89 -8.48 17.00 -18.42
N ARG A 90 -9.71 17.42 -18.12
CA ARG A 90 -10.86 17.18 -19.00
C ARG A 90 -10.87 18.26 -20.07
N PRO A 91 -10.69 17.96 -21.37
CA PRO A 91 -11.07 18.93 -22.38
C PRO A 91 -12.61 19.03 -22.40
N GLY A 92 -13.07 20.25 -22.13
CA GLY A 92 -14.48 20.60 -22.12
C GLY A 92 -15.14 20.49 -23.49
N ASN A 93 -16.47 20.42 -23.42
CA ASN A 93 -17.46 20.47 -24.49
C ASN A 93 -17.80 19.13 -25.18
N VAL A 94 -18.64 18.33 -24.50
CA VAL A 94 -19.38 17.24 -25.15
C VAL A 94 -20.84 17.67 -25.29
N LYS A 95 -21.29 17.71 -26.54
CA LYS A 95 -22.66 18.01 -26.99
C LYS A 95 -23.62 16.88 -26.53
N PRO A 96 -24.92 17.14 -26.25
CA PRO A 96 -25.80 16.14 -25.65
C PRO A 96 -26.04 14.92 -26.57
N LEU A 97 -26.15 13.76 -25.93
CA LEU A 97 -26.42 12.44 -26.51
C LEU A 97 -27.64 12.43 -27.44
N LEU A 98 -27.42 11.97 -28.68
CA LEU A 98 -28.43 11.38 -29.53
C LEU A 98 -28.15 9.87 -29.65
N ASP A 99 -29.24 9.16 -29.89
CA ASP A 99 -29.52 7.81 -29.44
C ASP A 99 -29.28 6.74 -30.53
N ILE A 100 -29.23 5.48 -30.06
CA ILE A 100 -29.47 4.18 -30.72
C ILE A 100 -28.50 3.67 -31.82
N THR A 101 -27.93 2.49 -31.53
CA THR A 101 -27.59 1.41 -32.46
C THR A 101 -26.87 1.76 -33.77
N GLN A 102 -25.53 1.74 -33.73
CA GLN A 102 -24.77 1.22 -34.86
C GLN A 102 -23.39 0.77 -34.40
N ALA A 103 -23.14 -0.53 -34.46
CA ALA A 103 -21.79 -1.08 -34.36
C ALA A 103 -21.14 -0.91 -35.73
N GLU A 104 -20.10 -0.08 -35.82
CA GLU A 104 -19.23 -0.05 -36.99
C GLU A 104 -17.77 -0.05 -36.52
N ILE A 105 -17.10 -1.15 -36.82
CA ILE A 105 -15.69 -1.38 -36.55
C ILE A 105 -14.91 -0.69 -37.67
N THR A 106 -13.98 0.21 -37.35
CA THR A 106 -13.02 0.70 -38.34
C THR A 106 -11.67 1.02 -37.68
N PRO A 107 -10.52 0.75 -38.34
CA PRO A 107 -9.28 0.35 -37.68
C PRO A 107 -8.20 1.46 -37.60
N GLN A 108 -7.20 1.17 -36.77
CA GLN A 108 -5.81 1.67 -36.73
C GLN A 108 -5.48 3.02 -37.38
N TYR A 109 -5.18 4.00 -36.53
CA TYR A 109 -4.38 5.18 -36.87
C TYR A 109 -2.89 4.80 -36.89
N LYS A 110 -2.31 4.86 -38.09
CA LYS A 110 -0.89 4.66 -38.39
C LYS A 110 -0.27 6.05 -38.50
N GLU A 111 0.61 6.41 -37.55
CA GLU A 111 1.27 7.71 -37.56
C GLU A 111 2.39 7.72 -38.63
N GLN A 112 2.23 8.61 -39.62
CA GLN A 112 3.20 8.87 -40.69
C GLN A 112 4.32 9.78 -40.15
N LEU A 113 5.50 9.22 -39.90
CA LEU A 113 6.72 10.01 -39.76
C LEU A 113 7.33 10.23 -41.15
N ASN A 114 7.10 11.41 -41.71
CA ASN A 114 7.76 11.88 -42.92
C ASN A 114 9.18 12.35 -42.56
N LEU A 115 10.20 11.59 -42.94
CA LEU A 115 11.57 12.09 -43.00
C LEU A 115 12.06 12.04 -44.46
N SER A 116 12.26 13.22 -45.02
CA SER A 116 12.70 13.47 -46.38
C SER A 116 14.19 13.14 -46.55
N LEU A 117 14.49 12.16 -47.39
CA LEU A 117 15.77 12.05 -48.08
C LEU A 117 15.51 12.16 -49.58
N VAL A 118 15.91 13.31 -50.12
CA VAL A 118 15.88 13.63 -51.55
C VAL A 118 16.89 12.75 -52.26
N ALA A 119 16.43 11.89 -53.17
CA ALA A 119 17.25 11.26 -54.19
C ALA A 119 16.84 11.84 -55.56
N GLY A 120 17.81 12.41 -56.28
CA GLY A 120 17.63 12.89 -57.65
C GLY A 120 17.40 11.74 -58.65
N PRO A 121 17.00 12.05 -59.90
CA PRO A 121 16.64 11.03 -60.87
C PRO A 121 17.88 10.26 -61.33
N VAL A 122 17.84 8.93 -61.20
CA VAL A 122 18.78 8.03 -61.87
C VAL A 122 18.32 7.91 -63.32
N GLU A 123 19.15 8.40 -64.25
CA GLU A 123 18.98 8.18 -65.68
C GLU A 123 19.05 6.68 -66.00
N LYS A 124 18.06 6.20 -66.76
CA LYS A 124 18.10 4.90 -67.42
C LYS A 124 19.21 4.94 -68.49
N ALA A 125 20.32 4.27 -68.23
CA ALA A 125 21.22 3.85 -69.29
C ALA A 125 20.74 2.49 -69.84
N SER A 126 20.23 2.52 -71.07
CA SER A 126 20.15 1.35 -71.93
C SER A 126 21.56 0.98 -72.40
N SER A 127 21.93 -0.30 -72.30
CA SER A 127 22.97 -0.87 -73.14
C SER A 127 22.67 -2.34 -73.41
N ASP A 128 22.08 -2.58 -74.57
CA ASP A 128 22.35 -3.79 -75.34
C ASP A 128 23.83 -3.75 -75.74
N THR A 129 24.62 -4.65 -75.17
CA THR A 129 25.78 -5.28 -75.83
C THR A 129 26.28 -6.42 -74.95
N ASP A 130 26.49 -7.56 -75.59
CA ASP A 130 27.16 -8.75 -75.05
C ASP A 130 28.48 -8.39 -74.34
N GLU A 131 28.81 -9.14 -73.28
CA GLU A 131 29.95 -9.01 -72.35
C GLU A 131 29.72 -8.21 -71.05
N ASP A 132 28.84 -8.70 -70.16
CA ASP A 132 29.09 -8.69 -68.71
C ASP A 132 28.01 -9.49 -67.94
N LYS A 133 28.16 -10.82 -67.92
CA LYS A 133 27.44 -11.69 -66.98
C LYS A 133 28.35 -12.00 -65.80
N ALA A 134 28.42 -11.12 -64.80
CA ALA A 134 29.16 -11.46 -63.57
C ALA A 134 28.68 -10.77 -62.28
N ILE A 135 27.69 -9.88 -62.29
CA ILE A 135 27.32 -9.12 -61.08
C ILE A 135 25.80 -9.00 -60.92
N GLU A 136 25.09 -10.12 -60.87
CA GLU A 136 23.71 -10.16 -60.33
C GLU A 136 23.46 -11.27 -59.28
N ASP A 137 24.49 -12.03 -58.88
CA ASP A 137 24.34 -13.18 -57.98
C ASP A 137 24.81 -12.93 -56.53
N ILE A 138 24.89 -11.68 -56.08
CA ILE A 138 25.34 -11.36 -54.73
C ILE A 138 24.13 -11.07 -53.82
N ASP A 139 23.49 -12.14 -53.33
CA ASP A 139 22.50 -12.03 -52.26
C ASP A 139 23.17 -11.50 -50.97
N PRO A 140 22.70 -10.39 -50.38
CA PRO A 140 23.29 -9.83 -49.16
C PRO A 140 23.20 -10.77 -47.95
N GLU A 141 22.29 -11.74 -47.97
CA GLU A 141 22.09 -12.74 -46.92
C GLU A 141 23.15 -13.85 -46.91
N LYS A 142 23.96 -13.97 -47.98
CA LYS A 142 25.03 -14.97 -48.09
C LYS A 142 26.34 -14.50 -47.44
N PHE A 143 26.45 -13.26 -47.00
CA PHE A 143 27.64 -12.79 -46.30
C PHE A 143 27.68 -13.25 -44.84
N CYS A 144 28.84 -13.71 -44.38
CA CYS A 144 29.06 -14.00 -42.96
C CYS A 144 29.14 -12.69 -42.16
N PRO A 145 28.32 -12.50 -41.11
CA PRO A 145 28.33 -11.26 -40.32
C PRO A 145 29.62 -11.08 -39.49
N ASN A 146 30.41 -12.13 -39.28
CA ASN A 146 31.62 -12.08 -38.46
C ASN A 146 32.90 -11.80 -39.28
N CYS A 147 33.02 -12.35 -40.49
CA CYS A 147 34.24 -12.26 -41.31
C CYS A 147 34.03 -11.72 -42.74
N GLY A 148 32.79 -11.47 -43.15
CA GLY A 148 32.47 -10.90 -44.47
C GLY A 148 32.63 -11.86 -45.66
N THR A 149 33.00 -13.12 -45.45
CA THR A 149 33.12 -14.10 -46.54
C THR A 149 31.76 -14.60 -47.02
N ILE A 150 31.66 -14.98 -48.30
CA ILE A 150 30.45 -15.56 -48.91
C ILE A 150 30.25 -17.00 -48.40
N ARG A 151 29.04 -17.33 -47.96
CA ARG A 151 28.60 -18.66 -47.50
C ARG A 151 27.73 -19.32 -48.56
N ALA A 152 27.68 -20.65 -48.57
CA ALA A 152 26.85 -21.41 -49.50
C ALA A 152 25.34 -21.14 -49.29
N SER A 153 24.93 -20.91 -48.05
CA SER A 153 23.57 -20.49 -47.68
C SER A 153 23.55 -19.76 -46.32
N ALA A 154 22.47 -19.02 -46.06
CA ALA A 154 22.26 -18.27 -44.82
C ALA A 154 22.31 -19.13 -43.53
N ASP A 155 22.06 -20.44 -43.63
CA ASP A 155 22.08 -21.40 -42.52
C ASP A 155 23.33 -22.31 -42.48
N SER A 156 24.22 -22.25 -43.49
CA SER A 156 25.44 -23.08 -43.57
C SER A 156 26.61 -22.57 -42.70
N ASN A 157 27.36 -23.41 -42.01
CA ASN A 157 28.50 -22.92 -41.22
C ASN A 157 29.55 -22.18 -42.09
N CYS A 158 30.23 -21.19 -41.51
CA CYS A 158 31.33 -20.52 -42.18
C CYS A 158 32.63 -21.31 -41.99
N VAL A 159 33.28 -21.72 -43.07
CA VAL A 159 34.55 -22.48 -43.03
C VAL A 159 35.72 -21.62 -42.54
N HIS A 160 35.68 -20.30 -42.76
CA HIS A 160 36.80 -19.42 -42.43
C HIS A 160 36.85 -19.00 -40.96
N CYS A 161 35.70 -18.89 -40.29
CA CYS A 161 35.61 -18.42 -38.90
C CYS A 161 34.77 -19.32 -37.99
N GLU A 162 34.40 -20.51 -38.46
CA GLU A 162 33.56 -21.50 -37.76
C GLU A 162 32.23 -20.93 -37.22
N TYR A 163 31.72 -19.87 -37.86
CA TYR A 163 30.47 -19.25 -37.47
C TYR A 163 29.27 -20.12 -37.86
N ASP A 164 28.53 -20.59 -36.86
CA ASP A 164 27.29 -21.35 -37.03
C ASP A 164 26.08 -20.51 -36.56
N PRO A 165 25.22 -20.04 -37.48
CA PRO A 165 24.06 -19.20 -37.12
C PRO A 165 22.98 -19.99 -36.37
N LEU A 166 22.87 -21.31 -36.58
CA LEU A 166 21.84 -22.14 -35.96
C LEU A 166 22.16 -22.36 -34.49
N LYS A 167 23.44 -22.56 -34.15
CA LYS A 167 23.92 -22.63 -32.77
C LYS A 167 23.63 -21.34 -32.01
N ILE A 168 23.96 -20.19 -32.60
CA ILE A 168 23.73 -18.88 -31.98
C ILE A 168 22.22 -18.59 -31.84
N ARG A 169 21.41 -18.87 -32.87
CA ARG A 169 19.95 -18.73 -32.82
C ARG A 169 19.35 -19.60 -31.71
N LYS A 170 19.79 -20.85 -31.60
CA LYS A 170 19.35 -21.79 -30.56
C LYS A 170 19.73 -21.31 -29.16
N ASP A 171 20.94 -20.82 -28.97
CA ASP A 171 21.41 -20.35 -27.65
C ASP A 171 20.75 -19.02 -27.24
N ASN A 172 20.48 -18.12 -28.20
CA ASN A 172 19.70 -16.90 -27.96
C ASN A 172 18.25 -17.23 -27.56
N ILE A 173 17.60 -18.16 -28.28
CA ILE A 173 16.24 -18.60 -27.94
C ILE A 173 16.22 -19.27 -26.56
N ARG A 174 17.18 -20.15 -26.25
CA ARG A 174 17.32 -20.77 -24.91
C ARG A 174 17.45 -19.72 -23.80
N SER A 175 18.31 -18.72 -24.00
CA SER A 175 18.50 -17.61 -23.06
C SER A 175 17.21 -16.81 -22.86
N ILE A 176 16.48 -16.47 -23.92
CA ILE A 176 15.20 -15.74 -23.84
C ILE A 176 14.16 -16.55 -23.07
N ILE A 177 14.03 -17.85 -23.37
CA ILE A 177 13.08 -18.74 -22.68
C ILE A 177 13.40 -18.82 -21.19
N ILE A 178 14.67 -19.01 -20.82
CA ILE A 178 15.07 -19.09 -19.41
C ILE A 178 14.80 -17.77 -18.68
N LYS A 179 15.14 -16.63 -19.28
CA LYS A 179 14.90 -15.31 -18.69
C LYS A 179 13.41 -15.03 -18.51
N SER A 180 12.59 -15.38 -19.50
CA SER A 180 11.13 -15.23 -19.43
C SER A 180 10.52 -16.16 -18.37
N LEU A 181 10.93 -17.42 -18.34
CA LEU A 181 10.45 -18.41 -17.35
C LEU A 181 10.80 -18.00 -15.92
N LEU A 182 12.04 -17.54 -15.69
CA LEU A 182 12.46 -17.03 -14.38
C LEU A 182 11.68 -15.77 -14.00
N GLY A 183 11.46 -14.86 -14.95
CA GLY A 183 10.66 -13.64 -14.72
C GLY A 183 9.23 -13.96 -14.29
N LEU A 184 8.57 -14.89 -14.99
CA LEU A 184 7.22 -15.35 -14.64
C LEU A 184 7.18 -16.03 -13.27
N LEU A 185 8.19 -16.84 -12.93
CA LEU A 185 8.29 -17.48 -11.62
C LEU A 185 8.37 -16.46 -10.49
N VAL A 186 9.24 -15.45 -10.63
CA VAL A 186 9.41 -14.38 -9.62
C VAL A 186 8.12 -13.58 -9.46
N LEU A 187 7.47 -13.20 -10.56
CA LEU A 187 6.18 -12.49 -10.53
C LEU A 187 5.08 -13.32 -9.87
N GLY A 188 5.03 -14.62 -10.13
CA GLY A 188 4.08 -15.54 -9.51
C GLY A 188 4.23 -15.58 -7.98
N ILE A 189 5.46 -15.68 -7.48
CA ILE A 189 5.74 -15.68 -6.04
C ILE A 189 5.41 -14.32 -5.41
N ALA A 190 5.82 -13.22 -6.06
CA ALA A 190 5.53 -11.88 -5.58
C ALA A 190 4.01 -11.61 -5.47
N GLY A 191 3.24 -12.00 -6.49
CA GLY A 191 1.79 -11.87 -6.49
C GLY A 191 1.12 -12.71 -5.39
N PHE A 192 1.60 -13.94 -5.17
CA PHE A 192 1.08 -14.82 -4.12
C PHE A 192 1.25 -14.24 -2.71
N LEU A 193 2.41 -13.64 -2.42
CA LEU A 193 2.68 -13.01 -1.12
C LEU A 193 1.95 -11.67 -0.96
N GLY A 194 1.80 -10.90 -2.03
CA GLY A 194 1.19 -9.56 -2.00
C GLY A 194 -0.33 -9.57 -1.86
N LEU A 195 -1.03 -10.46 -2.58
CA LEU A 195 -2.49 -10.48 -2.63
C LEU A 195 -3.21 -10.54 -1.26
N PRO A 196 -2.84 -11.41 -0.30
CA PRO A 196 -3.53 -11.48 0.99
C PRO A 196 -3.41 -10.18 1.79
N TYR A 197 -2.28 -9.48 1.66
CA TYR A 197 -2.08 -8.17 2.27
C TYR A 197 -3.05 -7.18 1.64
N TYR A 198 -3.04 -6.99 0.31
CA TYR A 198 -3.93 -6.04 -0.36
C TYR A 198 -5.41 -6.21 -0.01
N GLN A 199 -5.89 -7.46 0.08
CA GLN A 199 -7.27 -7.74 0.48
C GLN A 199 -7.58 -7.22 1.89
N GLN A 200 -6.72 -7.50 2.86
CA GLN A 200 -6.88 -7.03 4.24
C GLN A 200 -6.88 -5.49 4.33
N TYR A 201 -6.00 -4.79 3.60
CA TYR A 201 -6.00 -3.32 3.59
C TYR A 201 -7.27 -2.76 2.98
N SER A 202 -7.73 -3.34 1.87
CA SER A 202 -8.98 -2.90 1.23
C SER A 202 -10.19 -3.09 2.16
N GLN A 203 -10.25 -4.20 2.91
CA GLN A 203 -11.32 -4.43 3.89
C GLN A 203 -11.27 -3.43 5.03
N GLN A 204 -10.07 -3.13 5.55
CA GLN A 204 -9.92 -2.13 6.61
C GLN A 204 -10.39 -0.74 6.17
N GLN A 205 -10.06 -0.31 4.96
CA GLN A 205 -10.53 0.97 4.45
C GLN A 205 -12.05 0.97 4.24
N ARG A 206 -12.60 -0.08 3.64
CA ARG A 206 -14.06 -0.24 3.49
C ARG A 206 -14.80 -0.13 4.82
N VAL A 207 -14.31 -0.80 5.86
CA VAL A 207 -14.93 -0.73 7.19
C VAL A 207 -14.86 0.68 7.76
N LYS A 208 -13.76 1.42 7.56
CA LYS A 208 -13.65 2.81 8.02
C LYS A 208 -14.61 3.74 7.28
N ASP A 209 -14.72 3.61 5.96
CA ASP A 209 -15.63 4.40 5.14
C ASP A 209 -17.08 4.15 5.57
N ASP A 210 -17.44 2.89 5.72
CA ASP A 210 -18.77 2.47 6.16
C ASP A 210 -19.07 2.88 7.62
N LEU A 211 -18.04 3.07 8.46
CA LEU A 211 -18.22 3.52 9.83
C LEU A 211 -18.69 4.98 9.92
N LYS A 212 -18.57 5.77 8.84
CA LYS A 212 -19.14 7.11 8.76
C LYS A 212 -20.63 7.12 9.12
N LEU A 213 -21.39 6.13 8.68
CA LEU A 213 -22.81 5.99 9.04
C LEU A 213 -23.04 5.92 10.56
N ALA A 214 -22.15 5.24 11.29
CA ALA A 214 -22.25 5.17 12.75
C ALA A 214 -21.92 6.51 13.43
N PHE A 215 -20.97 7.26 12.89
CA PHE A 215 -20.66 8.62 13.36
C PHE A 215 -21.79 9.60 13.05
N ASP A 216 -22.42 9.51 11.89
CA ASP A 216 -23.59 10.30 11.53
C ASP A 216 -24.75 9.99 12.49
N THR A 217 -25.01 8.71 12.77
CA THR A 217 -26.01 8.26 13.75
C THR A 217 -25.74 8.84 15.15
N ARG A 218 -24.49 8.80 15.59
CA ARG A 218 -24.05 9.40 16.87
C ARG A 218 -24.33 10.90 16.91
N ASN A 219 -24.04 11.62 15.83
CA ASN A 219 -24.28 13.06 15.75
C ASN A 219 -25.80 13.36 15.83
N THR A 220 -26.63 12.61 15.09
CA THR A 220 -28.10 12.74 15.16
C THR A 220 -28.63 12.50 16.58
N ILE A 221 -28.13 11.47 17.28
CA ILE A 221 -28.51 11.23 18.68
C ILE A 221 -28.05 12.36 19.60
N THR A 222 -26.86 12.92 19.36
CA THR A 222 -26.36 14.06 20.12
C THR A 222 -27.26 15.27 19.94
N GLU A 223 -27.63 15.61 18.70
CA GLU A 223 -28.58 16.70 18.40
C GLU A 223 -29.95 16.46 19.03
N PHE A 224 -30.44 15.23 19.00
CA PHE A 224 -31.69 14.86 19.65
C PHE A 224 -31.63 15.08 21.17
N ILE A 225 -30.57 14.63 21.84
CA ILE A 225 -30.38 14.84 23.29
C ILE A 225 -30.30 16.34 23.60
N LEU A 226 -29.57 17.13 22.81
CA LEU A 226 -29.44 18.58 23.00
C LEU A 226 -30.78 19.31 22.81
N ARG A 227 -31.61 18.86 21.87
CA ARG A 227 -32.93 19.47 21.59
C ARG A 227 -33.97 19.13 22.66
N THR A 228 -33.97 17.88 23.13
CA THR A 228 -35.07 17.34 23.95
C THR A 228 -34.72 17.17 25.42
N ASN A 229 -33.43 17.24 25.77
CA ASN A 229 -32.88 16.79 27.06
C ASN A 229 -33.28 15.35 27.43
N PHE A 230 -33.68 14.53 26.45
CA PHE A 230 -34.06 13.14 26.63
C PHE A 230 -33.01 12.21 26.03
N TRP A 231 -32.70 11.13 26.75
CA TRP A 231 -31.76 10.11 26.32
C TRP A 231 -32.52 8.96 25.65
N PRO A 232 -32.34 8.74 24.34
CA PRO A 232 -33.08 7.71 23.62
C PRO A 232 -32.67 6.30 24.09
N ASN A 233 -33.64 5.41 24.17
CA ASN A 233 -33.44 4.00 24.55
C ASN A 233 -33.61 3.05 23.36
N GLN A 234 -34.07 3.55 22.23
CA GLN A 234 -34.26 2.83 20.96
C GLN A 234 -34.13 3.80 19.78
N ASN A 235 -33.90 3.27 18.58
CA ASN A 235 -33.69 4.11 17.38
C ASN A 235 -34.85 5.09 17.13
N ILE A 236 -36.09 4.62 17.29
CA ILE A 236 -37.29 5.42 17.00
C ILE A 236 -37.45 6.63 17.92
N ASP A 237 -36.90 6.57 19.15
CA ASP A 237 -36.94 7.71 20.07
C ASP A 237 -36.15 8.89 19.50
N ALA A 238 -35.04 8.62 18.82
CA ALA A 238 -34.17 9.62 18.21
C ALA A 238 -34.53 9.93 16.74
N GLU A 239 -35.76 9.59 16.31
CA GLU A 239 -36.23 9.75 14.93
C GLU A 239 -35.36 8.99 13.90
N LEU A 240 -34.63 7.96 14.34
CA LEU A 240 -33.79 7.13 13.48
C LEU A 240 -34.59 5.96 12.89
N PRO A 241 -34.24 5.50 11.68
CA PRO A 241 -34.78 4.26 11.12
C PRO A 241 -34.58 3.07 12.07
N LYS A 242 -35.58 2.17 12.12
CA LYS A 242 -35.51 0.95 12.92
C LYS A 242 -34.33 0.05 12.53
N GLN A 243 -33.94 0.08 11.27
CA GLN A 243 -32.79 -0.67 10.73
C GLN A 243 -31.87 0.30 10.01
N LEU A 244 -30.63 0.41 10.50
CA LEU A 244 -29.55 1.19 9.89
C LEU A 244 -28.45 0.22 9.49
N SER A 245 -28.26 0.03 8.20
CA SER A 245 -27.29 -0.94 7.66
C SER A 245 -26.61 -0.36 6.42
N ASN A 246 -25.41 -0.85 6.14
CA ASN A 246 -24.71 -0.54 4.89
C ASN A 246 -23.94 -1.77 4.42
N ARG A 247 -22.88 -1.59 3.62
CA ARG A 247 -22.12 -2.71 3.09
C ARG A 247 -21.42 -3.51 4.20
N SER A 248 -20.75 -2.86 5.15
CA SER A 248 -20.02 -3.51 6.25
C SER A 248 -20.80 -3.67 7.56
N ILE A 249 -21.77 -2.80 7.80
CA ILE A 249 -22.60 -2.77 9.01
C ILE A 249 -23.89 -3.55 8.76
N ALA A 250 -24.16 -4.52 9.63
CA ALA A 250 -25.38 -5.33 9.61
C ALA A 250 -26.56 -4.54 10.20
N SER A 251 -26.35 -3.92 11.36
CA SER A 251 -27.34 -3.07 12.00
C SER A 251 -26.67 -2.10 12.99
N ILE A 252 -27.34 -0.99 13.25
CA ILE A 252 -27.02 -0.07 14.35
C ILE A 252 -28.24 0.01 15.26
N THR A 253 -28.05 -0.32 16.53
CA THR A 253 -29.11 -0.29 17.54
C THR A 253 -28.74 0.64 18.68
N VAL A 254 -29.68 1.51 19.05
CA VAL A 254 -29.63 2.30 20.27
C VAL A 254 -30.28 1.48 21.38
N SER A 255 -29.64 1.51 22.54
CA SER A 255 -30.08 0.88 23.78
C SER A 255 -30.03 1.91 24.90
N GLU A 256 -30.33 1.47 26.13
CA GLU A 256 -30.41 2.34 27.31
C GLU A 256 -29.23 3.32 27.44
N ASN A 257 -29.55 4.53 27.91
CA ASN A 257 -28.60 5.63 28.09
C ASN A 257 -27.87 6.03 26.80
N ALA A 258 -28.58 6.05 25.66
CA ALA A 258 -28.03 6.35 24.35
C ALA A 258 -26.79 5.51 23.97
N THR A 259 -26.75 4.24 24.41
CA THR A 259 -25.66 3.34 24.06
C THR A 259 -25.89 2.80 22.65
N ILE A 260 -25.02 3.16 21.71
CA ILE A 260 -25.11 2.73 20.31
C ILE A 260 -24.25 1.48 20.12
N THR A 261 -24.88 0.40 19.68
CA THR A 261 -24.21 -0.84 19.31
C THR A 261 -24.23 -0.98 17.80
N VAL A 262 -23.04 -0.97 17.19
CA VAL A 262 -22.84 -1.22 15.76
C VAL A 262 -22.47 -2.68 15.59
N ILE A 263 -23.28 -3.43 14.84
CA ILE A 263 -23.06 -4.83 14.54
C ILE A 263 -22.49 -4.94 13.13
N PHE A 264 -21.33 -5.56 12.97
CA PHE A 264 -20.69 -5.74 11.67
C PHE A 264 -21.10 -7.06 11.02
N LYS A 265 -21.13 -7.07 9.69
CA LYS A 265 -21.30 -8.30 8.93
C LYS A 265 -20.00 -9.13 9.00
N THR A 266 -20.12 -10.45 9.09
CA THR A 266 -18.97 -11.35 9.23
C THR A 266 -18.02 -11.27 8.04
N GLN A 267 -18.54 -11.06 6.83
CA GLN A 267 -17.75 -10.88 5.59
C GLN A 267 -17.02 -9.55 5.50
N ALA A 268 -17.40 -8.55 6.31
CA ALA A 268 -16.76 -7.25 6.33
C ALA A 268 -15.52 -7.21 7.25
N THR A 269 -15.37 -8.24 8.08
CA THR A 269 -14.27 -8.41 9.02
C THR A 269 -13.56 -9.74 8.71
N ASN A 270 -12.40 -10.00 9.31
CA ASN A 270 -11.69 -11.27 9.14
C ASN A 270 -12.36 -12.43 9.93
N GLY A 271 -13.70 -12.54 9.85
CA GLY A 271 -14.48 -13.56 10.53
C GLY A 271 -15.18 -13.07 11.80
N PRO A 272 -15.86 -13.99 12.53
CA PRO A 272 -16.59 -13.66 13.74
C PRO A 272 -15.66 -13.16 14.86
N ALA A 273 -16.26 -12.60 15.90
CA ALA A 273 -15.54 -12.30 17.13
C ALA A 273 -14.99 -13.58 17.79
N SER A 274 -14.12 -13.43 18.79
CA SER A 274 -13.49 -14.55 19.51
C SER A 274 -14.49 -15.50 20.18
N ASP A 275 -15.72 -15.06 20.41
CA ASP A 275 -16.82 -15.82 21.00
C ASP A 275 -17.76 -16.47 19.95
N GLY A 276 -17.44 -16.33 18.66
CA GLY A 276 -18.27 -16.82 17.56
C GLY A 276 -19.44 -15.91 17.18
N SER A 277 -19.62 -14.77 17.87
CA SER A 277 -20.66 -13.79 17.57
C SER A 277 -20.23 -12.82 16.46
N ALA A 278 -21.18 -12.03 15.95
CA ALA A 278 -20.85 -10.93 15.04
C ALA A 278 -19.96 -9.89 15.76
N GLN A 279 -18.94 -9.36 15.08
CA GLN A 279 -18.10 -8.32 15.67
C GLN A 279 -18.93 -7.05 15.92
N THR A 280 -18.68 -6.38 17.06
CA THR A 280 -19.43 -5.18 17.46
C THR A 280 -18.52 -4.03 17.86
N LEU A 281 -18.98 -2.79 17.64
CA LEU A 281 -18.38 -1.57 18.17
C LEU A 281 -19.44 -0.83 18.99
N ILE A 282 -19.10 -0.45 20.22
CA ILE A 282 -20.05 0.17 21.14
C ILE A 282 -19.64 1.62 21.38
N PHE A 283 -20.54 2.56 21.10
CA PHE A 283 -20.43 3.96 21.48
C PHE A 283 -21.25 4.21 22.74
N ARG A 284 -20.64 4.85 23.73
CA ARG A 284 -21.31 5.30 24.96
C ARG A 284 -21.13 6.80 25.10
N ALA A 285 -22.24 7.50 25.23
CA ALA A 285 -22.22 8.90 25.61
C ALA A 285 -22.07 9.03 27.14
N LYS A 286 -21.38 10.09 27.56
CA LYS A 286 -21.24 10.52 28.94
C LYS A 286 -21.32 12.02 28.99
N ILE A 287 -21.85 12.56 30.09
CA ILE A 287 -21.80 13.99 30.35
C ILE A 287 -20.50 14.29 31.11
N LEU A 288 -19.69 15.19 30.56
CA LEU A 288 -18.49 15.71 31.20
C LEU A 288 -18.56 17.23 31.14
N ASN A 289 -18.56 17.90 32.31
CA ASN A 289 -18.63 19.35 32.42
C ASN A 289 -19.78 20.01 31.62
N GLY A 290 -20.94 19.35 31.57
CA GLY A 290 -22.10 19.82 30.80
C GLY A 290 -22.07 19.51 29.30
N ASN A 291 -20.98 18.92 28.79
CA ASN A 291 -20.85 18.51 27.40
C ASN A 291 -21.07 17.01 27.23
N ILE A 292 -21.65 16.61 26.10
CA ILE A 292 -21.83 15.21 25.73
C ILE A 292 -20.57 14.70 25.05
N VAL A 293 -19.87 13.76 25.69
CA VAL A 293 -18.64 13.13 25.18
C VAL A 293 -18.89 11.67 24.87
N TRP A 294 -18.39 11.22 23.71
CA TRP A 294 -18.59 9.86 23.21
C TRP A 294 -17.34 9.01 23.33
N ASN A 295 -17.49 7.80 23.85
CA ASN A 295 -16.44 6.81 23.96
C ASN A 295 -16.75 5.58 23.09
N CYS A 296 -15.81 5.16 22.24
CA CYS A 296 -15.93 4.00 21.36
C CYS A 296 -14.88 2.90 21.59
N LEU A 297 -14.44 2.74 22.85
CA LEU A 297 -13.38 1.80 23.21
C LEU A 297 -13.88 0.38 23.48
N LYS A 298 -15.20 0.19 23.59
CA LYS A 298 -15.83 -1.10 23.90
C LYS A 298 -16.35 -1.80 22.63
N GLY A 299 -16.71 -3.07 22.78
CA GLY A 299 -17.12 -3.96 21.68
C GLY A 299 -16.05 -4.99 21.32
N SER A 300 -16.43 -5.98 20.51
CA SER A 300 -15.58 -7.11 20.07
C SER A 300 -14.80 -6.86 18.78
N LEU A 301 -15.03 -5.73 18.08
CA LEU A 301 -14.34 -5.38 16.84
C LEU A 301 -12.83 -5.29 17.05
N GLU A 302 -12.04 -5.93 16.18
CA GLU A 302 -10.59 -5.90 16.27
C GLU A 302 -10.02 -4.48 16.12
N LYS A 303 -8.95 -4.16 16.86
CA LYS A 303 -8.32 -2.82 16.86
C LYS A 303 -7.89 -2.34 15.46
N LYS A 304 -7.53 -3.25 14.55
CA LYS A 304 -7.10 -2.94 13.18
C LYS A 304 -8.21 -2.30 12.33
N TYR A 305 -9.47 -2.63 12.60
CA TYR A 305 -10.64 -2.06 11.92
C TYR A 305 -11.16 -0.78 12.58
N ARG A 306 -10.69 -0.46 13.80
CA ARG A 306 -11.13 0.73 14.52
C ARG A 306 -10.47 2.00 13.95
N PRO A 307 -11.19 3.12 13.85
CA PRO A 307 -10.58 4.42 13.53
C PRO A 307 -9.68 4.87 14.69
N GLY A 308 -8.75 5.80 14.42
CA GLY A 308 -7.75 6.24 15.40
C GLY A 308 -8.36 6.70 16.74
N ILE A 309 -9.48 7.41 16.68
CA ILE A 309 -10.25 7.88 17.85
C ILE A 309 -10.82 6.75 18.72
N CYS A 310 -11.06 5.57 18.16
CA CYS A 310 -11.58 4.41 18.89
C CYS A 310 -10.48 3.40 19.28
N ARG A 311 -9.21 3.72 18.99
CA ARG A 311 -8.04 2.93 19.42
C ARG A 311 -7.38 3.47 20.67
N ARG A 312 -7.33 4.80 20.82
CA ARG A 312 -6.68 5.48 21.95
C ARG A 312 -7.67 5.65 23.09
N ARG A 313 -7.29 5.33 24.33
CA ARG A 313 -8.10 5.77 25.48
C ARG A 313 -8.03 7.29 25.50
N VAL A 314 -9.16 7.94 25.25
CA VAL A 314 -9.33 9.35 25.63
C VAL A 314 -9.36 9.34 27.15
N VAL A 315 -8.20 9.57 27.75
CA VAL A 315 -8.09 9.97 29.16
C VAL A 315 -8.16 11.48 29.10
N GLU A 316 -9.38 12.01 29.16
CA GLU A 316 -9.57 13.41 29.52
C GLU A 316 -9.57 13.44 31.06
N GLU A 317 -8.50 13.97 31.64
CA GLU A 317 -8.38 14.32 33.06
C GLU A 317 -9.25 15.52 33.41
#